data_AF-X1FI10-F1
#
_entry.id   AF-X1FI10-F1
#
_cell.length_a   1.000
_cell.length_b   1.000
_cell.length_c   1.000
_cell.angle_alpha   90.00
_cell.angle_beta   90.00
_cell.angle_gamma   90.00
#
_symmetry.space_group_name_H-M   'P 1'
#
loop_
_entity.id
_entity.type
_entity.pdbx_description
1 polymer ?
#
loop_
_entity_poly.entity_id
_entity_poly.type
_entity_poly.pdbx_seq_one_letter_code
_entity_poly.pdbx_strand_id
1 'polypeptide(L)'
;MHLAPGDPVDFLVSGLEGASKDFIILLKAKYGFDKPVHEQFIIYINNILHGNFGYSFYFHQPVLKILMSRLRNTLILTSASMFIELSGIILGIIASRKAYSLTDNLITISSLITFNMPYFWMAMIFILFFGLNLKWFPIMGMYTIGTSGSDRIISILRHLVLPAACLSLG
;
A
#
# COMPACT_ATOMS: atom_id res chain seq x y z
N MET A 1 -10.57 16.90 11.48
CA MET A 1 -9.34 17.65 11.79
C MET A 1 -9.50 18.60 12.98
N HIS A 2 -10.69 19.10 13.32
CA HIS A 2 -10.90 19.99 14.48
C HIS A 2 -11.32 19.28 15.79
N LEU A 3 -11.50 17.95 15.78
CA LEU A 3 -11.92 17.15 16.94
C LEU A 3 -10.77 16.33 17.57
N ALA A 4 -9.65 16.19 16.86
CA ALA A 4 -8.43 15.60 17.43
C ALA A 4 -7.60 16.75 18.05
N PRO A 5 -6.96 16.55 19.21
CA PRO A 5 -6.11 17.57 19.80
C PRO A 5 -4.89 17.85 18.89
N GLY A 6 -4.74 19.11 18.46
CA GLY A 6 -3.65 19.62 17.61
C GLY A 6 -4.12 20.18 16.26
N ASP A 7 -3.63 21.38 15.89
CA ASP A 7 -3.88 21.99 14.58
C ASP A 7 -2.94 21.36 13.53
N PRO A 8 -3.37 21.09 12.28
CA PRO A 8 -2.45 20.70 11.22
C PRO A 8 -1.24 21.62 11.07
N VAL A 9 -1.35 22.91 11.39
CA VAL A 9 -0.22 23.86 11.42
C VAL A 9 0.74 23.59 12.58
N ASP A 10 0.28 23.08 13.71
CA ASP A 10 1.13 22.71 14.83
C ASP A 10 2.09 21.56 14.44
N PHE A 11 1.64 20.63 13.59
CA PHE A 11 2.50 19.60 12.98
C PHE A 11 3.53 20.15 11.98
N LEU A 12 3.24 21.30 11.35
CA LEU A 12 4.20 21.96 10.43
C LEU A 12 5.31 22.66 11.20
N VAL A 13 4.94 23.16 12.36
CA VAL A 13 5.78 23.99 13.22
C VAL A 13 6.52 23.14 14.25
N SER A 14 6.04 21.94 14.58
CA SER A 14 6.72 21.03 15.50
C SER A 14 8.11 20.59 15.02
N GLY A 15 8.40 20.68 13.71
CA GLY A 15 9.74 20.47 13.13
C GLY A 15 10.59 21.74 13.00
N LEU A 16 10.03 22.91 13.32
CA LEU A 16 10.69 24.22 13.31
C LEU A 16 10.82 24.70 14.75
N GLU A 17 11.93 24.37 15.42
CA GLU A 17 12.21 24.86 16.77
C GLU A 17 12.07 26.39 16.82
N GLY A 18 11.08 26.88 17.58
CA GLY A 18 10.87 28.31 17.80
C GLY A 18 10.14 29.07 16.69
N ALA A 19 9.31 28.43 15.84
CA ALA A 19 8.54 29.19 14.86
C ALA A 19 7.67 30.28 15.54
N SER A 20 7.79 31.51 15.07
CA SER A 20 7.08 32.64 15.67
C SER A 20 5.56 32.48 15.52
N LYS A 21 4.80 32.98 16.48
CA LYS A 21 3.33 32.97 16.42
C LYS A 21 2.78 33.63 15.14
N ASP A 22 3.49 34.63 14.62
CA ASP A 22 3.12 35.32 13.38
C ASP A 22 3.30 34.42 12.15
N PHE A 23 4.33 33.55 12.15
CA PHE A 23 4.53 32.56 11.10
C PHE A 23 3.42 31.50 11.08
N ILE A 24 2.99 31.05 12.27
CA ILE A 24 1.87 30.12 12.42
C ILE A 24 0.58 30.73 11.85
N ILE A 25 0.27 31.98 12.20
CA ILE A 25 -0.90 32.71 11.71
C ILE A 25 -0.84 32.86 10.18
N LEU A 26 0.33 33.19 9.64
CA LEU A 26 0.54 33.33 8.20
C LEU A 26 0.35 32.00 7.47
N LEU A 27 0.79 30.87 8.04
CA LEU A 27 0.51 29.54 7.48
C LEU A 27 -0.98 29.21 7.53
N LYS A 28 -1.67 29.48 8.65
CA LYS A 28 -3.12 29.24 8.75
C LYS A 28 -3.88 30.00 7.67
N ALA A 29 -3.60 31.29 7.50
CA ALA A 29 -4.19 32.12 6.46
C ALA A 29 -3.82 31.64 5.05
N LYS A 30 -2.57 31.24 4.82
CA LYS A 30 -2.09 30.75 3.51
C LYS A 30 -2.78 29.46 3.08
N TYR A 31 -3.04 28.55 4.01
CA TYR A 31 -3.70 27.26 3.74
C TYR A 31 -5.22 27.29 3.96
N GLY A 32 -5.78 28.43 4.37
CA GLY A 32 -7.20 28.61 4.62
C GLY A 32 -7.70 27.91 5.88
N PHE A 33 -6.81 27.49 6.77
CA PHE A 33 -7.15 26.81 8.03
C PHE A 33 -7.79 27.74 9.06
N ASP A 34 -7.76 29.04 8.80
CA ASP A 34 -8.48 30.09 9.54
C ASP A 34 -9.97 30.20 9.15
N LYS A 35 -10.40 29.56 8.06
CA LYS A 35 -11.78 29.62 7.56
C LYS A 35 -12.70 28.56 8.17
N PRO A 36 -14.03 28.75 8.15
CA PRO A 36 -14.98 27.70 8.51
C PRO A 36 -14.76 26.40 7.70
N VAL A 37 -15.03 25.24 8.31
CA VAL A 37 -14.76 23.91 7.71
C VAL A 37 -15.41 23.73 6.33
N HIS A 38 -16.60 24.27 6.13
CA HIS A 38 -17.30 24.18 4.85
C HIS A 38 -16.57 24.95 3.74
N GLU A 39 -16.02 26.13 4.04
CA GLU A 39 -15.19 26.89 3.09
C GLU A 39 -13.88 26.17 2.80
N GLN A 40 -13.22 25.60 3.81
CA GLN A 40 -12.02 24.78 3.63
C GLN A 40 -12.27 23.63 2.66
N PHE A 41 -13.41 22.95 2.80
CA PHE A 41 -13.79 21.85 1.92
C PHE A 41 -14.03 22.33 0.49
N ILE A 42 -14.74 23.44 0.30
CA ILE A 42 -14.98 24.01 -1.04
C ILE A 42 -13.66 24.39 -1.71
N ILE A 43 -12.75 25.05 -0.98
CA ILE A 43 -11.41 25.42 -1.49
C ILE A 43 -10.62 24.15 -1.85
N TYR A 44 -10.65 23.12 -1.00
CA TYR A 44 -9.99 21.84 -1.25
C TYR A 44 -10.48 21.15 -2.53
N ILE A 45 -11.80 21.04 -2.69
CA ILE A 45 -12.41 20.44 -3.89
C ILE A 45 -12.06 21.26 -5.13
N ASN A 46 -12.18 22.60 -5.07
CA ASN A 46 -11.81 23.46 -6.18
C ASN A 46 -10.35 23.27 -6.58
N ASN A 47 -9.43 23.19 -5.61
CA ASN A 47 -8.01 22.94 -5.88
C ASN A 47 -7.78 21.59 -6.56
N ILE A 48 -8.43 20.52 -6.10
CA ILE A 48 -8.33 19.19 -6.72
C ILE A 48 -8.82 19.21 -8.16
N LEU A 49 -9.97 19.84 -8.43
CA LEU A 49 -10.54 19.91 -9.78
C LEU A 49 -9.62 20.63 -10.77
N HIS A 50 -8.76 21.53 -10.29
CA HIS A 50 -7.73 22.20 -11.07
C HIS A 50 -6.37 21.49 -11.04
N GLY A 51 -6.31 20.25 -10.53
CA GLY A 51 -5.09 19.43 -10.49
C GLY A 51 -4.13 19.78 -9.34
N ASN A 52 -4.51 20.67 -8.42
CA ASN A 52 -3.73 21.01 -7.25
C ASN A 52 -4.16 20.16 -6.04
N PHE A 53 -3.46 19.05 -5.83
CA PHE A 53 -3.68 18.15 -4.69
C PHE A 53 -3.04 18.64 -3.39
N GLY A 54 -2.35 19.80 -3.43
CA GLY A 54 -1.63 20.35 -2.29
C GLY A 54 -0.28 19.69 -2.04
N TYR A 55 0.29 20.02 -0.88
CA TYR A 55 1.62 19.63 -0.46
C TYR A 55 1.54 18.76 0.79
N SER A 56 2.22 17.61 0.78
CA SER A 56 2.32 16.78 1.97
C SER A 56 3.45 17.30 2.84
N PHE A 57 3.09 17.76 4.02
CA PHE A 57 4.06 18.27 4.97
C PHE A 57 4.82 17.17 5.69
N TYR A 58 4.21 16.00 5.86
CA TYR A 58 4.88 14.83 6.42
C TYR A 58 5.97 14.27 5.49
N PHE A 59 5.68 14.20 4.19
CA PHE A 59 6.61 13.66 3.19
C PHE A 59 7.43 14.74 2.47
N HIS A 60 7.27 16.02 2.83
CA HIS A 60 7.91 17.17 2.20
C HIS A 60 7.89 17.16 0.66
N GLN A 61 6.75 16.80 0.04
CA GLN A 61 6.61 16.77 -1.41
C GLN A 61 5.15 16.93 -1.86
N PRO A 62 4.91 17.28 -3.14
CA PRO A 62 3.56 17.38 -3.69
C PRO A 62 2.77 16.07 -3.49
N VAL A 63 1.51 16.20 -3.05
CA VAL A 63 0.63 15.05 -2.76
C VAL A 63 0.47 14.16 -4.00
N LEU A 64 0.34 14.77 -5.18
CA LEU A 64 0.21 14.05 -6.45
C LEU A 64 1.40 13.11 -6.73
N LYS A 65 2.63 13.52 -6.39
CA LYS A 65 3.84 12.69 -6.59
C LYS A 65 3.81 11.44 -5.69
N ILE A 66 3.32 11.59 -4.47
CA ILE A 66 3.15 10.48 -3.52
C ILE A 66 2.10 9.51 -4.03
N LEU A 67 0.95 10.03 -4.47
CA LEU A 67 -0.14 9.26 -5.05
C LEU A 67 0.32 8.46 -6.26
N MET A 68 0.98 9.10 -7.23
CA MET A 68 1.48 8.42 -8.43
C MET A 68 2.48 7.30 -8.09
N SER A 69 3.39 7.54 -7.14
CA SER A 69 4.36 6.54 -6.69
C SER A 69 3.68 5.33 -6.03
N ARG A 70 2.71 5.57 -5.13
CA ARG A 70 1.94 4.52 -4.46
C ARG A 70 1.03 3.77 -5.41
N LEU A 71 0.38 4.48 -6.33
CA LEU A 71 -0.48 3.90 -7.36
C LEU A 71 0.33 2.95 -8.24
N ARG A 72 1.51 3.37 -8.72
CA ARG A 72 2.41 2.51 -9.51
C ARG A 72 2.75 1.22 -8.76
N ASN A 73 3.11 1.32 -7.48
CA ASN A 73 3.45 0.13 -6.69
C ASN A 73 2.24 -0.77 -6.47
N THR A 74 1.06 -0.20 -6.24
CA THR A 74 -0.21 -0.94 -6.09
C THR A 74 -0.56 -1.67 -7.38
N LEU A 75 -0.40 -1.02 -8.53
CA LEU A 75 -0.63 -1.63 -9.84
C LEU A 75 0.33 -2.80 -10.08
N ILE A 76 1.62 -2.65 -9.77
CA ILE A 76 2.61 -3.74 -9.89
C ILE A 76 2.20 -4.93 -9.01
N LEU A 77 1.84 -4.69 -7.75
CA LEU A 77 1.42 -5.74 -6.82
C LEU A 77 0.14 -6.44 -7.26
N THR A 78 -0.89 -5.68 -7.60
CA THR A 78 -2.20 -6.22 -7.99
C THR A 78 -2.12 -6.97 -9.32
N SER A 79 -1.34 -6.45 -10.28
CA SER A 79 -1.13 -7.17 -11.54
C SER A 79 -0.41 -8.49 -11.32
N ALA A 80 0.59 -8.52 -10.43
CA ALA A 80 1.29 -9.76 -10.09
C ALA A 80 0.39 -10.76 -9.37
N SER A 81 -0.48 -10.32 -8.45
CA SER A 81 -1.44 -11.23 -7.80
C SER A 81 -2.42 -11.81 -8.82
N MET A 82 -2.93 -11.00 -9.76
CA MET A 82 -3.82 -11.48 -10.83
C MET A 82 -3.19 -12.60 -11.66
N PHE A 83 -1.88 -12.54 -11.95
CA PHE A 83 -1.21 -13.64 -12.65
C PHE A 83 -1.16 -14.94 -11.82
N ILE A 84 -1.08 -14.84 -10.49
CA ILE A 84 -1.16 -16.00 -9.60
C ILE A 84 -2.60 -16.54 -9.56
N GLU A 85 -3.61 -15.67 -9.52
CA GLU A 85 -5.03 -16.04 -9.54
C GLU A 85 -5.42 -16.85 -10.78
N LEU A 86 -4.78 -16.60 -11.93
CA LEU A 86 -4.98 -17.42 -13.14
C LEU A 86 -4.70 -18.92 -12.89
N SER A 87 -3.72 -19.24 -12.03
CA SER A 87 -3.47 -20.62 -11.64
C SER A 87 -4.61 -21.22 -10.81
N GLY A 88 -5.27 -20.40 -9.98
CA GLY A 88 -6.47 -20.79 -9.24
C GLY A 88 -7.64 -21.16 -10.16
N ILE A 89 -7.84 -20.42 -11.25
CA ILE A 89 -8.85 -20.75 -12.27
C ILE A 89 -8.55 -22.12 -12.91
N ILE A 90 -7.28 -22.38 -13.25
CA ILE A 90 -6.85 -23.66 -13.81
C ILE A 90 -7.09 -24.80 -12.80
N LEU A 91 -6.76 -24.59 -11.52
CA LEU A 91 -7.03 -25.56 -10.46
C LEU A 91 -8.53 -25.83 -10.30
N GLY A 92 -9.38 -24.80 -10.37
CA GLY A 92 -10.83 -24.94 -10.34
C GLY A 92 -11.36 -25.78 -11.51
N ILE A 93 -10.86 -25.54 -12.73
CA ILE A 93 -11.20 -26.35 -13.92
C ILE A 93 -10.74 -27.82 -13.73
N ILE A 94 -9.59 -28.05 -13.12
CA ILE A 94 -9.09 -29.41 -12.86
C ILE A 94 -9.97 -30.11 -11.83
N ALA A 95 -10.33 -29.45 -10.73
CA ALA A 95 -11.18 -29.98 -9.68
C ALA A 95 -12.56 -30.37 -10.23
N SER A 96 -13.16 -29.54 -11.08
CA SER A 96 -14.50 -29.78 -11.63
C SER A 96 -14.59 -30.96 -12.62
N ARG A 97 -13.46 -31.49 -13.12
CA ARG A 97 -13.46 -32.61 -14.09
C ARG A 97 -13.93 -33.92 -13.50
N LYS A 98 -13.67 -34.15 -12.20
CA LYS A 98 -14.06 -35.39 -11.51
C LYS A 98 -14.43 -35.08 -10.06
N ALA A 99 -15.71 -34.82 -9.85
CA ALA A 99 -16.28 -34.56 -8.54
C ALA A 99 -15.93 -35.68 -7.53
N TYR A 100 -15.62 -35.28 -6.31
CA TYR A 100 -15.24 -36.14 -5.18
C TYR A 100 -13.98 -36.98 -5.38
N SER A 101 -13.18 -36.67 -6.41
CA SER A 101 -11.86 -37.27 -6.57
C SER A 101 -10.89 -36.77 -5.50
N LEU A 102 -9.78 -37.49 -5.30
CA LEU A 102 -8.72 -37.03 -4.41
C LEU A 102 -8.22 -35.63 -4.80
N THR A 103 -8.06 -35.37 -6.11
CA THR A 103 -7.63 -34.06 -6.63
C THR A 103 -8.63 -32.95 -6.32
N ASP A 104 -9.92 -33.21 -6.55
CA ASP A 104 -10.99 -32.26 -6.21
C ASP A 104 -11.00 -31.93 -4.71
N ASN A 105 -10.97 -32.96 -3.86
CA ASN A 105 -10.95 -32.77 -2.41
C ASN A 105 -9.70 -32.00 -1.93
N LEU A 106 -8.51 -32.30 -2.46
CA LEU A 106 -7.28 -31.59 -2.08
C LEU A 106 -7.30 -30.12 -2.49
N ILE A 107 -7.77 -29.81 -3.70
CA ILE A 107 -7.90 -28.42 -4.18
C ILE A 107 -8.93 -27.70 -3.32
N THR A 108 -10.11 -28.29 -3.13
CA THR A 108 -11.19 -27.70 -2.33
C THR A 108 -10.77 -27.44 -0.88
N ILE A 109 -10.14 -28.42 -0.21
CA ILE A 109 -9.66 -28.26 1.17
C ILE A 109 -8.59 -27.17 1.25
N SER A 110 -7.61 -27.15 0.34
CA SER A 110 -6.56 -26.12 0.36
C SER A 110 -7.10 -24.72 0.09
N SER A 111 -8.06 -24.58 -0.83
CA SER A 111 -8.78 -23.33 -1.06
C SER A 111 -9.55 -22.88 0.19
N LEU A 112 -10.27 -23.79 0.87
CA LEU A 112 -11.01 -23.46 2.08
C LEU A 112 -10.08 -23.03 3.23
N ILE A 113 -8.96 -23.71 3.42
CA ILE A 113 -7.97 -23.32 4.45
C ILE A 113 -7.51 -21.89 4.21
N THR A 114 -7.15 -21.58 2.97
CA THR A 114 -6.58 -20.30 2.60
C THR A 114 -7.62 -19.17 2.67
N PHE A 115 -8.83 -19.42 2.16
CA PHE A 115 -9.96 -18.48 2.20
C PHE A 115 -10.40 -18.10 3.63
N ASN A 116 -10.30 -19.05 4.57
CA ASN A 116 -10.67 -18.80 5.96
C ASN A 116 -9.52 -18.21 6.80
N MET A 117 -8.29 -18.11 6.26
CA MET A 117 -7.15 -17.57 6.99
C MET A 117 -7.17 -16.03 7.01
N PRO A 118 -7.00 -15.40 8.18
CA PRO A 118 -6.81 -13.95 8.23
C PRO A 118 -5.55 -13.53 7.45
N TYR A 119 -5.68 -12.53 6.57
CA TYR A 119 -4.59 -12.04 5.72
C TYR A 119 -3.29 -11.74 6.48
N PHE A 120 -3.39 -11.06 7.63
CA PHE A 120 -2.21 -10.71 8.42
C PHE A 120 -1.47 -11.96 8.92
N TRP A 121 -2.20 -13.01 9.26
CA TRP A 121 -1.63 -14.25 9.78
C TRP A 121 -0.95 -15.05 8.66
N MET A 122 -1.58 -15.11 7.48
CA MET A 122 -0.97 -15.72 6.30
C MET A 122 0.31 -14.99 5.90
N ALA A 123 0.31 -13.65 5.88
CA ALA A 123 1.50 -12.85 5.62
C ALA A 123 2.62 -13.16 6.63
N MET A 124 2.29 -13.27 7.93
CA MET A 124 3.27 -13.64 8.96
C MET A 124 3.89 -15.02 8.71
N ILE A 125 3.10 -16.03 8.36
CA ILE A 125 3.63 -17.36 8.04
C ILE A 125 4.55 -17.32 6.83
N PHE A 126 4.17 -16.60 5.78
CA PHE A 126 5.00 -16.50 4.58
C PHE A 126 6.34 -15.83 4.90
N ILE A 127 6.32 -14.76 5.69
CA ILE A 127 7.53 -14.07 6.14
C ILE A 127 8.39 -15.01 7.02
N LEU A 128 7.81 -15.68 8.01
CA LEU A 128 8.56 -16.57 8.91
C LEU A 128 9.17 -17.75 8.17
N PHE A 129 8.36 -18.43 7.35
CA PHE A 129 8.78 -19.65 6.69
C PHE A 129 9.69 -19.38 5.49
N PHE A 130 9.24 -18.57 4.52
CA PHE A 130 9.99 -18.33 3.29
C PHE A 130 11.03 -17.22 3.41
N GLY A 131 10.78 -16.22 4.27
CA GLY A 131 11.66 -15.07 4.45
C GLY A 131 12.75 -15.28 5.50
N LEU A 132 12.41 -15.84 6.67
CA LEU A 132 13.35 -15.95 7.79
C LEU A 132 13.99 -17.34 7.91
N ASN A 133 13.20 -18.41 7.86
CA ASN A 133 13.71 -19.78 8.01
C ASN A 133 14.46 -20.22 6.74
N LEU A 134 13.78 -20.18 5.59
CA LEU A 134 14.34 -20.62 4.31
C LEU A 134 15.20 -19.55 3.63
N LYS A 135 14.96 -18.27 3.93
CA LYS A 135 15.66 -17.11 3.33
C LYS A 135 15.57 -17.08 1.80
N TRP A 136 14.50 -17.61 1.23
CA TRP A 136 14.26 -17.63 -0.21
C TRP A 136 13.93 -16.25 -0.75
N PHE A 137 13.15 -15.48 0.01
CA PHE A 137 12.66 -14.16 -0.41
C PHE A 137 12.98 -13.07 0.61
N PRO A 138 13.22 -11.83 0.14
CA PRO A 138 13.34 -10.67 1.01
C PRO A 138 12.01 -10.36 1.72
N ILE A 139 12.11 -9.83 2.94
CA ILE A 139 10.94 -9.54 3.79
C ILE A 139 10.58 -8.05 3.89
N MET A 140 11.44 -7.16 3.38
CA MET A 140 11.29 -5.71 3.52
C MET A 140 11.76 -4.97 2.27
N GLY A 141 11.07 -3.87 1.95
CA GLY A 141 11.41 -3.00 0.82
C GLY A 141 10.84 -3.50 -0.51
N MET A 142 10.99 -2.68 -1.56
CA MET A 142 10.56 -3.02 -2.92
C MET A 142 11.69 -3.67 -3.74
N TYR A 143 12.94 -3.39 -3.38
CA TYR A 143 14.14 -3.92 -4.01
C TYR A 143 15.33 -3.72 -3.05
N THR A 144 16.42 -4.46 -3.28
CA THR A 144 17.65 -4.36 -2.49
C THR A 144 18.41 -3.08 -2.83
N ILE A 145 18.88 -2.35 -1.82
CA ILE A 145 19.66 -1.13 -2.01
C ILE A 145 20.97 -1.49 -2.76
N GLY A 146 21.35 -0.67 -3.74
CA GLY A 146 22.56 -0.86 -4.54
C GLY A 146 22.36 -1.62 -5.86
N THR A 147 21.18 -2.22 -6.11
CA THR A 147 20.91 -2.88 -7.40
C THR A 147 20.60 -1.86 -8.49
N SER A 148 21.17 -2.06 -9.68
CA SER A 148 20.96 -1.22 -10.87
C SER A 148 20.68 -2.07 -12.11
N GLY A 149 20.06 -1.48 -13.15
CA GLY A 149 19.79 -2.19 -14.41
C GLY A 149 18.91 -3.43 -14.25
N SER A 150 19.33 -4.54 -14.87
CA SER A 150 18.64 -5.85 -14.85
C SER A 150 18.51 -6.43 -13.44
N ASP A 151 19.52 -6.24 -12.60
CA ASP A 151 19.56 -6.80 -11.24
C ASP A 151 18.46 -6.20 -10.37
N ARG A 152 18.09 -4.95 -10.65
CA ARG A 152 16.97 -4.29 -9.97
C ARG A 152 15.63 -4.93 -10.33
N ILE A 153 15.44 -5.35 -11.58
CA ILE A 153 14.20 -6.00 -12.01
C ILE A 153 14.06 -7.35 -11.31
N ILE A 154 15.12 -8.15 -11.29
CA ILE A 154 15.14 -9.43 -10.58
C ILE A 154 14.90 -9.22 -9.08
N SER A 155 15.51 -8.19 -8.50
CA SER A 155 15.27 -7.83 -7.11
C SER A 155 13.80 -7.51 -6.86
N ILE A 156 13.18 -6.65 -7.68
CA ILE A 156 11.74 -6.32 -7.57
C ILE A 156 10.88 -7.59 -7.63
N LEU A 157 11.12 -8.46 -8.62
CA LEU A 157 10.38 -9.71 -8.76
C LEU A 157 10.49 -10.58 -7.51
N ARG A 158 11.68 -10.72 -6.92
CA ARG A 158 11.88 -11.49 -5.68
C ARG A 158 11.17 -10.87 -4.47
N HIS A 159 11.11 -9.55 -4.36
CA HIS A 159 10.38 -8.88 -3.27
C HIS A 159 8.85 -8.97 -3.46
N LEU A 160 8.39 -9.21 -4.70
CA LEU A 160 6.97 -9.23 -5.05
C LEU A 160 6.29 -10.57 -4.77
N VAL A 161 7.04 -11.68 -4.75
CA VAL A 161 6.46 -13.03 -4.65
C VAL A 161 5.61 -13.22 -3.40
N LEU A 162 6.15 -12.92 -2.20
CA LEU A 162 5.40 -13.16 -0.95
C LEU A 162 4.16 -12.25 -0.83
N PRO A 163 4.25 -10.93 -1.06
CA PRO A 163 3.07 -10.06 -1.02
C PRO A 163 2.02 -10.41 -2.08
N ALA A 164 2.43 -10.74 -3.31
CA ALA A 164 1.50 -11.09 -4.39
C ALA A 164 0.81 -12.43 -4.11
N ALA A 165 1.54 -13.44 -3.63
CA ALA A 165 0.96 -14.71 -3.22
C ALA A 165 -0.01 -14.52 -2.06
N CYS A 166 0.35 -13.73 -1.05
CA CYS A 166 -0.53 -13.43 0.08
C CYS A 166 -1.80 -12.70 -0.36
N LEU A 167 -1.71 -11.77 -1.32
CA LEU A 167 -2.86 -11.04 -1.84
C LEU A 167 -3.76 -11.93 -2.72
N SER A 168 -3.18 -12.82 -3.51
CA SER A 168 -3.94 -13.73 -4.39
C SER A 168 -4.65 -14.85 -3.64
N LEU A 169 -4.08 -15.28 -2.52
CA LEU A 169 -4.53 -16.46 -1.79
C LEU A 169 -5.60 -16.15 -0.74
N GLY A 170 -5.59 -14.95 -0.17
CA GLY A 170 -6.59 -14.53 0.80
C GLY A 170 -7.75 -13.86 0.10
#